data_AF-A0AA42C3Z3-F1
#
_entry.id   AF-A0AA42C3Z3-F1
#
_cell.length_a   1.000
_cell.length_b   1.000
_cell.length_c   1.000
_cell.angle_alpha   90.00
_cell.angle_beta   90.00
_cell.angle_gamma   90.00
#
_symmetry.space_group_name_H-M   'P 1'
#
loop_
_entity.id
_entity.type
_entity.pdbx_description
1 polymer ?
#
loop_
_entity_poly.entity_id
_entity_poly.type
_entity_poly.pdbx_seq_one_letter_code
_entity_poly.pdbx_strand_id
1 'polypeptide(L)'
;MKKKHIDYNVLLMALAIVGLFSCSTSEPTDLTKVAIIPQPVSVTADGSAFELSDKTVLYAPEGSEPIAQVGRYLAENVTQATGFNIRVEPTTDTPAKGIYLTLAADSELGEEGYQLTINKKKMTLTANSPQGLFRGTQTIRQLLPATPAASSGQSKSLRIAGGYHSRLSRIFLPRDNARCSAPLFQR
;
A
#
# COMPACT_ATOMS: atom_id res chain seq x y z
N MET A 1 -40.99 -54.83 -18.51
CA MET A 1 -39.85 -53.94 -18.15
C MET A 1 -40.02 -52.62 -18.90
N LYS A 2 -40.37 -51.53 -18.21
CA LYS A 2 -40.65 -50.22 -18.84
C LYS A 2 -39.33 -49.45 -19.03
N LYS A 3 -38.91 -49.23 -20.28
CA LYS A 3 -37.78 -48.35 -20.63
C LYS A 3 -38.18 -46.91 -20.29
N LYS A 4 -37.52 -46.30 -19.30
CA LYS A 4 -37.63 -44.85 -19.05
C LYS A 4 -36.91 -44.14 -20.19
N HIS A 5 -37.68 -43.50 -21.06
CA HIS A 5 -37.16 -42.55 -22.02
C HIS A 5 -36.68 -41.34 -21.23
N ILE A 6 -35.37 -41.14 -21.19
CA ILE A 6 -34.75 -39.95 -20.64
C ILE A 6 -34.86 -38.89 -21.73
N ASP A 7 -35.68 -37.86 -21.49
CA ASP A 7 -35.98 -36.82 -22.46
C ASP A 7 -34.72 -36.01 -22.78
N TYR A 8 -34.34 -35.97 -24.05
CA TYR A 8 -33.14 -35.27 -24.55
C TYR A 8 -33.12 -33.77 -24.20
N ASN A 9 -34.28 -33.16 -23.91
CA ASN A 9 -34.40 -31.79 -23.43
C ASN A 9 -33.84 -31.60 -22.00
N VAL A 10 -33.90 -32.63 -21.15
CA VAL A 10 -33.28 -32.63 -19.81
C VAL A 10 -31.76 -32.72 -19.94
N LEU A 11 -31.27 -33.46 -20.93
CA LEU A 11 -29.84 -33.55 -21.24
C LEU A 11 -29.29 -32.25 -21.85
N LEU A 12 -30.09 -31.55 -22.67
CA LEU A 12 -29.74 -30.25 -23.27
C LEU A 12 -29.72 -29.09 -22.26
N MET A 13 -30.60 -29.09 -21.25
CA MET A 13 -30.54 -28.08 -20.18
C MET A 13 -29.32 -28.25 -19.25
N ALA A 14 -28.87 -29.48 -19.02
CA ALA A 14 -27.71 -29.74 -18.16
C ALA A 14 -26.39 -29.23 -18.76
N LEU A 15 -26.26 -29.21 -20.09
CA LEU A 15 -25.04 -28.76 -20.78
C LEU A 15 -24.88 -27.22 -20.81
N ALA A 16 -25.98 -26.47 -20.64
CA ALA A 16 -25.96 -25.00 -20.63
C ALA A 16 -25.54 -24.39 -19.28
N ILE A 17 -25.56 -25.15 -18.18
CA ILE A 17 -25.27 -24.64 -16.82
C ILE A 17 -23.75 -24.65 -16.52
N VAL A 18 -22.95 -25.42 -17.26
CA VAL A 18 -21.51 -25.57 -17.00
C VAL A 18 -20.68 -24.36 -17.50
N GLY A 19 -21.27 -23.44 -18.27
CA GLY A 19 -20.55 -22.32 -18.90
C GLY A 19 -20.40 -21.03 -18.09
N LEU A 20 -20.93 -20.93 -16.85
CA LEU A 20 -20.96 -19.66 -16.10
C LEU A 20 -19.93 -19.53 -14.98
N PHE A 21 -19.06 -20.51 -14.75
CA PHE A 21 -17.95 -20.37 -13.80
C PHE A 21 -16.76 -19.68 -14.48
N SER A 22 -16.95 -18.42 -14.88
CA SER A 22 -15.82 -17.53 -15.16
C SER A 22 -15.18 -17.17 -13.82
N CYS A 23 -14.22 -17.99 -13.39
CA CYS A 23 -13.42 -17.74 -12.20
C CYS A 23 -12.44 -16.61 -12.54
N SER A 24 -12.76 -15.38 -12.15
CA SER A 24 -11.84 -14.25 -12.23
C SER A 24 -10.68 -14.47 -11.27
N THR A 25 -9.65 -15.20 -11.70
CA THR A 25 -8.41 -15.36 -10.95
C THR A 25 -7.72 -14.00 -10.89
N SER A 26 -7.90 -13.32 -9.75
CA SER A 26 -7.21 -12.09 -9.42
C SER A 26 -5.72 -12.40 -9.24
N GLU A 27 -4.89 -11.99 -10.20
CA GLU A 27 -3.44 -12.13 -10.13
C GLU A 27 -2.92 -11.59 -8.77
N PRO A 28 -2.17 -12.40 -8.00
CA PRO A 28 -1.60 -11.97 -6.73
C PRO A 28 -0.63 -10.80 -6.99
N THR A 29 -0.85 -9.69 -6.29
CA THR A 29 -0.02 -8.49 -6.46
C THR A 29 1.22 -8.61 -5.56
N ASP A 30 2.40 -8.44 -6.13
CA ASP A 30 3.68 -8.66 -5.46
C ASP A 30 4.37 -7.33 -5.13
N LEU A 31 4.35 -6.96 -3.85
CA LEU A 31 4.97 -5.72 -3.35
C LEU A 31 6.50 -5.73 -3.49
N THR A 32 7.15 -6.91 -3.60
CA THR A 32 8.61 -7.02 -3.76
C THR A 32 9.10 -6.54 -5.13
N LYS A 33 8.21 -6.47 -6.13
CA LYS A 33 8.53 -5.97 -7.46
C LYS A 33 8.54 -4.44 -7.56
N VAL A 34 8.13 -3.73 -6.50
CA VAL A 34 8.13 -2.27 -6.48
C VAL A 34 9.51 -1.77 -6.04
N ALA A 35 10.20 -1.05 -6.93
CA ALA A 35 11.50 -0.46 -6.64
C ALA A 35 11.35 0.77 -5.74
N ILE A 36 11.36 0.56 -4.42
CA ILE A 36 11.31 1.63 -3.42
C ILE A 36 12.72 2.17 -3.19
N ILE A 37 12.88 3.50 -3.27
CA ILE A 37 14.17 4.18 -3.10
C ILE A 37 14.09 5.17 -1.94
N PRO A 38 14.99 5.09 -0.93
CA PRO A 38 16.04 4.08 -0.75
C PRO A 38 15.46 2.68 -0.47
N GLN A 39 16.23 1.63 -0.76
CA GLN A 39 15.76 0.26 -0.55
C GLN A 39 15.38 0.03 0.93
N PRO A 40 14.19 -0.52 1.21
CA PRO A 40 13.77 -0.83 2.58
C PRO A 40 14.55 -1.98 3.19
N VAL A 41 14.48 -2.06 4.51
CA VAL A 41 15.19 -3.10 5.28
C VAL A 41 14.47 -4.44 5.16
N SER A 42 13.14 -4.44 5.10
CA SER A 42 12.35 -5.66 4.88
C SER A 42 11.09 -5.36 4.08
N VAL A 43 10.77 -6.24 3.13
CA VAL A 43 9.50 -6.29 2.41
C VAL A 43 9.05 -7.72 2.34
N THR A 44 7.82 -7.99 2.79
CA THR A 44 7.17 -9.28 2.57
C THR A 44 5.84 -9.03 1.87
N ALA A 45 5.69 -9.60 0.67
CA ALA A 45 4.42 -9.61 -0.04
C ALA A 45 3.54 -10.73 0.51
N ASP A 46 2.28 -10.43 0.81
CA ASP A 46 1.30 -11.42 1.30
C ASP A 46 0.28 -11.84 0.22
N GLY A 47 0.49 -11.39 -1.03
CA GLY A 47 -0.41 -11.62 -2.17
C GLY A 47 -1.76 -10.90 -2.05
N SER A 48 -1.95 -10.08 -1.01
CA SER A 48 -3.14 -9.26 -0.87
C SER A 48 -3.02 -7.98 -1.70
N ALA A 49 -4.13 -7.26 -1.86
CA ALA A 49 -4.13 -5.95 -2.49
C ALA A 49 -5.13 -5.06 -1.77
N PHE A 50 -4.72 -3.82 -1.47
CA PHE A 50 -5.57 -2.78 -0.92
C PHE A 50 -6.24 -2.01 -2.07
N GLU A 51 -7.55 -1.82 -2.00
CA GLU A 51 -8.30 -1.03 -2.97
C GLU A 51 -8.42 0.43 -2.51
N LEU A 52 -7.69 1.32 -3.17
CA LEU A 52 -7.79 2.76 -3.00
C LEU A 52 -8.88 3.33 -3.92
N SER A 53 -9.79 4.15 -3.39
CA SER A 53 -10.85 4.80 -4.18
C SER A 53 -11.27 6.12 -3.53
N ASP A 54 -12.18 6.86 -4.16
CA ASP A 54 -12.82 8.06 -3.57
C ASP A 54 -13.58 7.81 -2.27
N LYS A 55 -13.84 6.54 -1.92
CA LYS A 55 -14.50 6.16 -0.66
C LYS A 55 -13.50 5.88 0.46
N THR A 56 -12.21 5.88 0.16
CA THR A 56 -11.16 5.63 1.15
C THR A 56 -11.03 6.84 2.05
N VAL A 57 -11.06 6.59 3.35
CA VAL A 57 -10.83 7.61 4.39
C VAL A 57 -9.45 7.39 4.99
N LEU A 58 -8.74 8.49 5.25
CA LEU A 58 -7.51 8.52 6.01
C LEU A 58 -7.81 8.95 7.45
N TYR A 59 -7.35 8.18 8.41
CA TYR A 59 -7.56 8.43 9.83
C TYR A 59 -6.26 8.86 10.51
N ALA A 60 -6.37 9.87 11.37
CA ALA A 60 -5.31 10.33 12.28
C ALA A 60 -5.83 10.34 13.73
N PRO A 61 -4.98 10.11 14.74
CA PRO A 61 -5.41 10.16 16.13
C PRO A 61 -5.94 11.54 16.50
N GLU A 62 -7.07 11.58 17.20
CA GLU A 62 -7.63 12.83 17.71
C GLU A 62 -6.64 13.56 18.63
N GLY A 63 -6.62 14.89 18.57
CA GLY A 63 -5.74 15.72 19.41
C GLY A 63 -4.29 15.79 18.96
N SER A 64 -3.91 15.16 17.83
CA SER A 64 -2.54 15.19 17.30
C SER A 64 -2.43 15.90 15.95
N GLU A 65 -2.34 17.23 15.99
CA GLU A 65 -2.20 18.07 14.79
C GLU A 65 -1.00 17.73 13.89
N PRO A 66 0.21 17.39 14.42
CA PRO A 66 1.33 16.99 13.57
C PRO A 66 1.03 15.76 12.70
N ILE A 67 0.28 14.79 13.24
CA ILE A 67 -0.12 13.59 12.48
C ILE A 67 -1.19 13.96 11.45
N ALA A 68 -2.16 14.78 11.83
CA ALA A 68 -3.19 15.27 10.91
C ALA A 68 -2.58 16.02 9.73
N GLN A 69 -1.54 16.82 9.94
CA GLN A 69 -0.81 17.52 8.89
C GLN A 69 -0.11 16.56 7.93
N VAL A 70 0.57 15.52 8.44
CA VAL A 70 1.15 14.46 7.60
C VAL A 70 0.06 13.69 6.83
N GLY A 71 -1.10 13.47 7.45
CA GLY A 71 -2.27 12.87 6.81
C GLY A 71 -2.81 13.70 5.64
N ARG A 72 -2.97 15.01 5.83
CA ARG A 72 -3.39 15.93 4.76
C ARG A 72 -2.39 15.96 3.61
N TYR A 73 -1.10 16.01 3.92
CA TYR A 73 -0.05 15.92 2.91
C TYR A 73 -0.16 14.62 2.10
N LEU A 74 -0.38 13.46 2.74
CA LEU A 74 -0.58 12.20 2.02
C LEU A 74 -1.84 12.22 1.16
N ALA A 75 -2.96 12.74 1.68
CA ALA A 75 -4.21 12.85 0.95
C ALA A 75 -4.09 13.71 -0.31
N GLU A 76 -3.34 14.81 -0.24
CA GLU A 76 -3.02 15.67 -1.39
C GLU A 76 -2.19 14.92 -2.45
N ASN A 77 -1.17 14.18 -2.03
CA ASN A 77 -0.35 13.37 -2.94
C ASN A 77 -1.18 12.28 -3.64
N VAL A 78 -2.09 11.63 -2.91
CA VAL A 78 -3.02 10.66 -3.50
C VAL A 78 -3.91 11.35 -4.53
N THR A 79 -4.51 12.48 -4.17
CA THR A 79 -5.36 13.26 -5.08
C THR A 79 -4.61 13.63 -6.36
N GLN A 80 -3.36 14.07 -6.26
CA GLN A 80 -2.53 14.43 -7.41
C GLN A 80 -2.17 13.22 -8.29
N ALA A 81 -1.88 12.06 -7.68
CA ALA A 81 -1.46 10.87 -8.40
C ALA A 81 -2.62 10.05 -8.98
N THR A 82 -3.82 10.12 -8.41
CA THR A 82 -4.95 9.24 -8.80
C THR A 82 -6.21 10.00 -9.18
N GLY A 83 -6.32 11.27 -8.81
CA GLY A 83 -7.55 12.05 -8.90
C GLY A 83 -8.56 11.75 -7.78
N PHE A 84 -8.24 10.87 -6.84
CA PHE A 84 -9.17 10.49 -5.78
C PHE A 84 -9.15 11.48 -4.61
N ASN A 85 -10.32 12.00 -4.22
CA ASN A 85 -10.40 12.96 -3.13
C ASN A 85 -10.50 12.24 -1.77
N ILE A 86 -9.35 12.09 -1.10
CA ILE A 86 -9.26 11.40 0.19
C ILE A 86 -9.50 12.38 1.34
N ARG A 87 -10.47 12.06 2.20
CA ARG A 87 -10.75 12.83 3.42
C ARG A 87 -9.86 12.38 4.57
N VAL A 88 -9.47 13.33 5.41
CA VAL A 88 -8.77 13.08 6.67
C VAL A 88 -9.73 13.27 7.82
N GLU A 89 -9.95 12.22 8.62
CA GLU A 89 -10.86 12.23 9.76
C GLU A 89 -10.11 11.90 11.06
N PRO A 90 -10.41 12.60 12.18
CA PRO A 90 -9.88 12.23 13.48
C PRO A 90 -10.50 10.91 13.97
N THR A 91 -9.76 10.16 14.77
CA THR A 91 -10.27 8.95 15.42
C THR A 91 -9.63 8.72 16.79
N THR A 92 -10.41 8.15 17.70
CA THR A 92 -9.94 7.70 19.03
C THR A 92 -9.48 6.25 19.00
N ASP A 93 -9.99 5.45 18.06
CA ASP A 93 -9.76 4.00 17.99
C ASP A 93 -9.01 3.61 16.72
N THR A 94 -8.48 2.40 16.70
CA THR A 94 -7.87 1.86 15.48
C THR A 94 -8.98 1.53 14.45
N PRO A 95 -9.00 2.17 13.27
CA PRO A 95 -10.05 1.94 12.29
C PRO A 95 -9.96 0.53 11.68
N ALA A 96 -11.11 0.00 11.27
CA ALA A 96 -11.22 -1.33 10.66
C ALA A 96 -10.86 -1.34 9.17
N LYS A 97 -10.94 -0.19 8.48
CA LYS A 97 -10.69 -0.03 7.05
C LYS A 97 -10.10 1.35 6.72
N GLY A 98 -9.49 1.48 5.56
CA GLY A 98 -8.96 2.75 5.06
C GLY A 98 -7.46 2.90 5.29
N ILE A 99 -6.99 4.15 5.39
CA ILE A 99 -5.60 4.47 5.70
C ILE A 99 -5.54 4.93 7.14
N TYR A 100 -4.58 4.46 7.92
CA TYR A 100 -4.41 4.87 9.32
C TYR A 100 -2.97 5.26 9.58
N LEU A 101 -2.76 6.50 10.04
CA LEU A 101 -1.46 6.99 10.49
C LEU A 101 -1.46 7.00 12.01
N THR A 102 -0.42 6.46 12.65
CA THR A 102 -0.36 6.44 14.12
C THR A 102 1.06 6.44 14.65
N LEU A 103 1.22 6.91 15.89
CA LEU A 103 2.48 6.80 16.61
C LEU A 103 2.39 5.65 17.60
N ALA A 104 3.37 4.75 17.56
CA ALA A 104 3.52 3.69 18.55
C ALA A 104 5.00 3.51 18.82
N ALA A 105 5.36 3.41 20.09
CA ALA A 105 6.75 3.23 20.51
C ALA A 105 7.24 1.83 20.13
N ASP A 106 8.30 1.80 19.33
CA ASP A 106 9.01 0.59 18.94
C ASP A 106 10.52 0.86 19.06
N SER A 107 11.19 0.16 19.97
CA SER A 107 12.63 0.36 20.20
C SER A 107 13.52 0.01 19.01
N GLU A 108 13.00 -0.75 18.03
CA GLU A 108 13.73 -1.09 16.81
C GLU A 108 13.66 0.04 15.76
N LEU A 109 12.63 0.89 15.84
CA LEU A 109 12.49 2.08 15.01
C LEU A 109 13.26 3.25 15.67
N GLY A 110 14.15 3.91 14.95
CA GLY A 110 14.67 5.22 15.40
C GLY A 110 13.70 6.34 15.05
N GLU A 111 14.15 7.59 15.18
CA GLU A 111 13.29 8.77 14.95
C GLU A 111 12.67 8.81 13.55
N GLU A 112 13.40 8.40 12.52
CA GLU A 112 12.91 8.36 11.13
C GLU A 112 12.34 6.99 10.71
N GLY A 113 12.36 6.00 11.61
CA GLY A 113 11.90 4.65 11.33
C GLY A 113 10.38 4.60 11.20
N TYR A 114 9.90 3.77 10.28
CA TYR A 114 8.47 3.50 10.13
C TYR A 114 8.21 2.04 9.73
N GLN A 115 6.98 1.62 10.02
CA GLN A 115 6.39 0.37 9.59
C GLN A 115 5.12 0.66 8.78
N LEU A 116 5.05 0.10 7.57
CA LEU A 116 3.92 0.16 6.68
C LEU A 116 3.35 -1.26 6.51
N THR A 117 2.13 -1.46 6.99
CA THR A 117 1.40 -2.72 6.84
C THR A 117 0.20 -2.50 5.92
N ILE A 118 0.14 -3.26 4.82
CA ILE A 118 -0.93 -3.17 3.84
C ILE A 118 -1.64 -4.53 3.79
N ASN A 119 -2.94 -4.53 4.03
CA ASN A 119 -3.80 -5.70 3.83
C ASN A 119 -5.02 -5.31 2.97
N LYS A 120 -5.90 -6.28 2.70
CA LYS A 120 -7.10 -6.09 1.86
C LYS A 120 -8.02 -4.96 2.31
N LYS A 121 -8.09 -4.66 3.60
CA LYS A 121 -9.04 -3.69 4.19
C LYS A 121 -8.39 -2.38 4.60
N LYS A 122 -7.13 -2.41 5.00
CA LYS A 122 -6.46 -1.29 5.66
C LYS A 122 -4.98 -1.20 5.29
N MET A 123 -4.53 0.03 5.13
CA MET A 123 -3.13 0.43 5.12
C MET A 123 -2.83 1.13 6.43
N THR A 124 -1.85 0.66 7.19
CA THR A 124 -1.44 1.25 8.47
C THR A 124 0.02 1.68 8.39
N LEU A 125 0.27 2.96 8.69
CA LEU A 125 1.59 3.52 8.81
C LEU A 125 1.85 3.89 10.27
N THR A 126 2.85 3.25 10.86
CA THR A 126 3.23 3.41 12.26
C THR A 126 4.67 3.89 12.35
N ALA A 127 4.95 4.84 13.25
CA ALA A 127 6.30 5.32 13.50
C ALA A 127 6.47 5.80 14.96
N ASN A 128 7.71 6.04 15.38
CA ASN A 128 8.01 6.63 16.68
C ASN A 128 7.84 8.16 16.71
N SER A 129 7.81 8.80 15.55
CA SER A 129 7.74 10.27 15.44
C SER A 129 6.93 10.71 14.21
N PRO A 130 6.46 11.97 14.17
CA PRO A 130 5.89 12.57 12.96
C PRO A 130 6.87 12.57 11.77
N GLN A 131 8.19 12.67 12.02
CA GLN A 131 9.21 12.59 10.98
C GLN A 131 9.24 11.21 10.33
N GLY A 132 9.16 10.14 11.13
CA GLY A 132 9.06 8.77 10.63
C GLY A 132 7.79 8.55 9.80
N LEU A 133 6.64 9.10 10.25
CA LEU A 133 5.41 9.09 9.44
C LEU A 133 5.60 9.80 8.10
N PHE A 134 6.26 10.96 8.09
CA PHE A 134 6.55 11.67 6.83
C PHE A 134 7.44 10.85 5.89
N ARG A 135 8.43 10.10 6.40
CA ARG A 135 9.22 9.18 5.57
C ARG A 135 8.36 8.05 4.99
N GLY A 136 7.41 7.55 5.77
CA GLY A 136 6.45 6.56 5.30
C GLY A 136 5.53 7.08 4.20
N THR A 137 5.08 8.33 4.25
CA THR A 137 4.26 8.91 3.17
C THR A 137 5.03 8.99 1.85
N GLN A 138 6.34 9.28 1.89
CA GLN A 138 7.19 9.24 0.69
C GLN A 138 7.23 7.85 0.06
N THR A 139 7.22 6.80 0.89
CA THR A 139 7.18 5.41 0.42
C THR A 139 5.82 5.09 -0.19
N ILE A 140 4.72 5.46 0.47
CA ILE A 140 3.37 5.27 -0.08
C ILE A 140 3.25 5.95 -1.44
N ARG A 141 3.80 7.16 -1.60
CA ARG A 141 3.82 7.86 -2.90
C ARG A 141 4.52 7.08 -4.01
N GLN A 142 5.57 6.33 -3.70
CA GLN A 142 6.25 5.46 -4.68
C GLN A 142 5.44 4.23 -5.06
N LEU A 143 4.46 3.83 -4.23
CA LEU A 143 3.49 2.77 -4.56
C LEU A 143 2.35 3.27 -5.45
N LEU A 144 2.15 4.59 -5.55
CA LEU A 144 1.16 5.19 -6.42
C LEU A 144 1.66 5.23 -7.87
N PRO A 145 0.75 5.20 -8.87
CA PRO A 145 1.14 5.29 -10.26
C PRO A 145 1.85 6.63 -10.54
N ALA A 146 2.92 6.57 -11.35
CA ALA A 146 3.68 7.76 -11.74
C ALA A 146 2.89 8.70 -12.67
N THR A 147 1.85 8.19 -13.33
CA THR A 147 0.97 8.96 -14.21
C THR A 147 -0.46 8.96 -13.65
N PRO A 148 -1.15 10.11 -13.61
CA PRO A 148 -2.54 10.16 -13.18
C PRO A 148 -3.42 9.18 -13.97
N ALA A 149 -4.09 8.27 -13.25
CA ALA A 149 -4.98 7.25 -13.82
C ALA A 149 -6.24 7.85 -14.53
N ALA A 150 -6.39 9.17 -14.54
CA ALA A 150 -7.51 9.90 -15.13
C ALA A 150 -7.57 9.86 -16.67
N SER A 151 -6.59 9.25 -17.37
CA SER A 151 -6.54 9.21 -18.84
C SER A 151 -7.06 7.92 -19.50
N SER A 152 -7.45 6.91 -18.72
CA SER A 152 -8.17 5.73 -19.23
C SER A 152 -9.50 5.62 -18.52
N GLY A 153 -10.62 5.67 -19.25
CA GLY A 153 -12.00 5.70 -18.73
C GLY A 153 -12.46 4.45 -17.97
N GLN A 154 -11.59 3.78 -17.22
CA GLN A 154 -11.86 2.62 -16.39
C GLN A 154 -10.86 2.58 -15.21
N SER A 155 -11.14 3.27 -14.10
CA SER A 155 -10.75 2.74 -12.78
C SER A 155 -11.55 3.40 -11.66
N LYS A 156 -12.57 2.70 -11.18
CA LYS A 156 -13.35 3.09 -9.98
C LYS A 156 -12.54 2.93 -8.68
N SER A 157 -11.42 2.21 -8.75
CA SER A 157 -10.48 1.97 -7.66
C SER A 157 -9.09 1.65 -8.22
N LEU A 158 -8.03 1.95 -7.47
CA LEU A 158 -6.65 1.57 -7.72
C LEU A 158 -6.26 0.44 -6.77
N ARG A 159 -5.61 -0.61 -7.28
CA ARG A 159 -5.12 -1.71 -6.44
C ARG A 159 -3.65 -1.48 -6.07
N ILE A 160 -3.37 -1.39 -4.78
CA ILE A 160 -2.01 -1.29 -4.23
C ILE A 160 -1.62 -2.66 -3.70
N ALA A 161 -0.43 -3.15 -4.06
CA ALA A 161 0.08 -4.43 -3.58
C ALA A 161 0.13 -4.46 -2.04
N GLY A 162 -0.35 -5.54 -1.46
CA GLY A 162 -0.35 -5.79 -0.03
C GLY A 162 0.98 -6.37 0.46
N GLY A 163 1.22 -6.25 1.76
CA GLY A 163 2.44 -6.72 2.38
C GLY A 163 2.87 -5.90 3.59
N TYR A 164 3.93 -6.39 4.24
CA TYR A 164 4.61 -5.68 5.31
C TYR A 164 5.88 -5.04 4.75
N HIS A 165 6.12 -3.79 5.11
CA HIS A 165 7.27 -3.03 4.72
C HIS A 165 7.80 -2.27 5.93
N SER A 166 9.06 -2.48 6.30
CA SER A 166 9.71 -1.71 7.36
C SER A 166 10.99 -1.07 6.86
N ARG A 167 11.17 0.18 7.28
CA ARG A 167 12.45 0.88 7.17
C ARG A 167 12.93 1.15 8.57
N LEU A 168 13.89 0.33 9.02
CA LEU A 168 14.65 0.64 10.22
C LEU A 168 15.63 1.76 9.87
N SER A 169 15.74 2.78 10.72
CA SER A 169 16.81 3.76 10.65
C SER A 169 18.12 3.15 11.17
N ARG A 170 18.67 2.19 10.44
CA ARG A 170 20.07 1.80 10.57
C ARG A 170 20.76 1.95 9.24
N ILE A 171 21.19 3.18 8.99
CA ILE A 171 22.55 3.36 8.51
C ILE A 171 23.38 3.70 9.77
N PHE A 172 23.79 2.68 10.51
CA PHE A 172 25.06 2.77 11.22
C PHE A 172 26.11 2.61 10.12
N LEU A 173 26.55 3.71 9.49
CA LEU A 173 27.83 3.66 8.82
C LEU A 173 28.84 3.38 9.94
N PRO A 174 29.59 2.26 9.93
CA PRO A 174 30.84 2.26 10.63
C PRO A 174 31.59 3.51 10.14
N ARG A 175 32.11 4.29 11.08
CA ARG A 175 32.95 5.45 10.79
C ARG A 175 34.30 4.93 10.27
N ASP A 176 34.28 4.21 9.16
CA ASP A 176 35.49 3.76 8.50
C ASP A 176 36.10 4.96 7.80
N ASN A 177 37.30 5.22 8.29
CA ASN A 177 38.20 6.32 8.02
C ASN A 177 38.70 6.25 6.57
N ALA A 178 37.82 6.39 5.59
CA ALA A 178 38.20 6.50 4.19
C ALA A 178 38.55 7.96 3.88
N ARG A 179 39.82 8.28 4.14
CA ARG A 179 40.49 9.44 3.53
C ARG A 179 40.30 9.33 2.02
N CYS A 180 39.51 10.22 1.43
CA CYS A 180 39.64 10.52 0.01
C CYS A 180 40.98 11.25 -0.19
N SER A 181 42.04 10.48 -0.40
CA SER A 181 43.28 10.96 -0.99
C SER A 181 43.01 11.28 -2.47
N ALA A 182 42.84 12.57 -2.77
CA ALA A 182 42.86 13.08 -4.13
C ALA A 182 44.26 12.86 -4.75
N PRO A 183 44.37 12.36 -6.00
CA PRO A 183 45.65 12.35 -6.69
C PRO A 183 45.98 13.76 -7.19
N LEU A 184 47.22 14.16 -6.91
CA LEU A 184 47.93 15.32 -7.46
C LEU A 184 47.72 15.43 -8.97
N PHE A 185 47.12 16.54 -9.42
CA PHE A 185 47.25 16.97 -10.81
C PHE A 185 48.44 17.92 -10.89
N GLN A 186 49.61 17.37 -11.20
CA GLN A 186 50.73 18.14 -11.73
C GLN A 186 50.42 18.48 -13.19
N ARG A 187 50.26 19.76 -13.49
CA ARG A 187 50.87 20.44 -14.64
C ARG A 187 50.66 21.95 -14.53
#